data_AF-A0A661I4F6-F1
#
_entry.id   AF-A0A661I4F6-F1
#
_cell.length_a   1.000
_cell.length_b   1.000
_cell.length_c   1.000
_cell.angle_alpha   90.00
_cell.angle_beta   90.00
_cell.angle_gamma   90.00
#
_symmetry.space_group_name_H-M   'P 1'
#
loop_
_entity.id
_entity.type
_entity.pdbx_description
1 polymer ?
#
loop_
_entity_poly.entity_id
_entity_poly.type
_entity_poly.pdbx_seq_one_letter_code
_entity_poly.pdbx_strand_id
1 'polypeptide(L)'
;MEILSLESPSVILSKLSFKIEDIKQLELSFNESISSTFIQKVIDNEVRFDRDSLSYMMSINSQRRVDVDIVNIEEDTKELFVIGDIHADAVSLKQILLKTNFYEECTNKKLLFLGDYVDRGKNRLNVINLLITLEFLLPENIVILKGNHELSLRDENGVLKSPMKGSDNLSYFFTFLNFLSNNEDYKELFPSEFIEDYATYFNNLPTVAMLSFEDIKIMAMHGGLPRADLHVRNYYEAYETIDSFFQEDKQDIIGMSLKNNFLWSDPYDGVDEGFRHSSMHRFKFDKKQFISFCRQFDVDMVLRAHEAQDDGYKTYFDNRLVSVFSTGGKDIKGNLNENSHYSTVAPNILKLNLEIKIVESYEILFNEEDMICEESFTFEDIKLQRVKQEEEYIEYIPKIENLISSPKKLLNDFKLLKITDIFNKYTVKTIPILQNETIKLTYKELNDFFGIDINTEILIDTEKNIIINFSDKTLFVDRFELSKGESLPFSTGNYKFQSGANLIFELI
;
A
#
# COMPACT_ATOMS: atom_id res chain seq x y z
N MET A 1 -16.54 25.69 13.45
CA MET A 1 -17.21 24.39 13.72
C MET A 1 -17.46 23.62 12.44
N GLU A 2 -17.99 24.23 11.36
CA GLU A 2 -18.21 23.57 10.05
C GLU A 2 -16.96 22.95 9.40
N ILE A 3 -15.76 23.41 9.77
CA ILE A 3 -14.46 22.89 9.31
C ILE A 3 -14.05 21.60 10.07
N LEU A 4 -14.59 21.36 11.27
CA LEU A 4 -14.07 20.38 12.21
C LEU A 4 -14.77 19.01 12.14
N SER A 5 -16.09 18.98 11.87
CA SER A 5 -16.89 17.75 11.73
C SER A 5 -18.35 18.09 11.38
N LEU A 6 -19.11 17.13 10.84
CA LEU A 6 -20.57 17.31 10.61
C LEU A 6 -21.37 17.32 11.93
N GLU A 7 -20.84 16.70 12.99
CA GLU A 7 -21.42 16.69 14.34
C GLU A 7 -20.36 17.05 15.38
N SER A 8 -20.73 17.69 16.50
CA SER A 8 -19.74 18.08 17.53
C SER A 8 -19.14 16.84 18.23
N PRO A 9 -17.84 16.86 18.59
CA PRO A 9 -17.20 15.74 19.30
C PRO A 9 -17.90 15.34 20.61
N SER A 10 -18.47 16.31 21.32
CA SER A 10 -19.27 16.08 22.53
C SER A 10 -20.57 15.31 22.27
N VAL A 11 -21.17 15.47 21.09
CA VAL A 11 -22.37 14.73 20.66
C VAL A 11 -22.00 13.33 20.21
N ILE A 12 -20.87 13.18 19.51
CA ILE A 12 -20.32 11.87 19.10
C ILE A 12 -20.05 10.99 20.32
N LEU A 13 -19.44 11.55 21.38
CA LEU A 13 -19.15 10.85 22.64
C LEU A 13 -20.26 10.98 23.70
N SER A 14 -21.48 11.40 23.31
CA SER A 14 -22.55 11.71 24.27
C SER A 14 -23.14 10.47 24.96
N LYS A 15 -23.63 10.69 26.19
CA LYS A 15 -24.14 9.69 27.16
C LYS A 15 -25.49 9.05 26.82
N LEU A 16 -25.82 8.83 25.55
CA LEU A 16 -27.04 8.11 25.19
C LEU A 16 -26.67 6.70 24.72
N SER A 17 -26.43 5.79 25.68
CA SER A 17 -27.23 4.56 25.89
C SER A 17 -26.47 3.33 26.43
N PHE A 18 -25.16 3.19 26.26
CA PHE A 18 -24.40 2.02 26.77
C PHE A 18 -23.14 2.43 27.53
N LYS A 19 -22.94 1.85 28.72
CA LYS A 19 -21.73 2.05 29.54
C LYS A 19 -20.76 0.89 29.38
N ILE A 20 -19.53 1.08 29.83
CA ILE A 20 -18.50 0.03 29.86
C ILE A 20 -18.96 -1.25 30.59
N GLU A 21 -19.80 -1.14 31.62
CA GLU A 21 -20.37 -2.31 32.29
C GLU A 21 -21.28 -3.13 31.38
N ASP A 22 -22.08 -2.47 30.54
CA ASP A 22 -22.97 -3.11 29.57
C ASP A 22 -22.15 -3.77 28.45
N ILE A 23 -21.04 -3.16 28.04
CA ILE A 23 -20.13 -3.72 27.01
C ILE A 23 -19.36 -4.92 27.52
N LYS A 24 -18.90 -4.89 28.78
CA LYS A 24 -18.25 -6.05 29.41
C LYS A 24 -19.22 -7.22 29.55
N GLN A 25 -20.49 -6.95 29.82
CA GLN A 25 -21.52 -7.99 29.79
C GLN A 25 -21.76 -8.51 28.37
N LEU A 26 -21.87 -7.63 27.38
CA LEU A 26 -21.97 -8.00 25.97
C LEU A 26 -20.81 -8.91 25.55
N GLU A 27 -19.59 -8.59 26.00
CA GLU A 27 -18.42 -9.42 25.70
C GLU A 27 -18.50 -10.82 26.30
N LEU A 28 -18.84 -10.91 27.58
CA LEU A 28 -19.03 -12.19 28.25
C LEU A 28 -20.16 -13.02 27.62
N SER A 29 -21.11 -12.34 26.96
CA SER A 29 -22.22 -12.95 26.23
C SER A 29 -21.95 -13.18 24.75
N PHE A 30 -20.73 -13.02 24.21
CA PHE A 30 -20.43 -13.29 22.79
C PHE A 30 -20.71 -14.75 22.35
N ASN A 31 -21.03 -15.65 23.29
CA ASN A 31 -21.59 -16.98 22.99
C ASN A 31 -23.08 -16.96 22.58
N GLU A 32 -23.77 -15.82 22.72
CA GLU A 32 -25.13 -15.55 22.24
C GLU A 32 -25.06 -14.63 21.01
N SER A 33 -25.81 -14.93 19.96
CA SER A 33 -25.81 -14.13 18.72
C SER A 33 -26.31 -12.70 19.00
N ILE A 34 -25.51 -11.69 18.66
CA ILE A 34 -25.95 -10.29 18.72
C ILE A 34 -27.09 -10.08 17.71
N SER A 35 -28.18 -9.45 18.15
CA SER A 35 -29.32 -9.17 17.28
C SER A 35 -28.95 -8.20 16.14
N SER A 36 -29.35 -8.54 14.92
CA SER A 36 -29.23 -7.66 13.74
C SER A 36 -29.86 -6.29 13.98
N THR A 37 -30.96 -6.22 14.73
CA THR A 37 -31.60 -4.94 15.12
C THR A 37 -30.69 -4.06 15.98
N PHE A 38 -29.88 -4.65 16.87
CA PHE A 38 -28.94 -3.87 17.67
C PHE A 38 -27.82 -3.30 16.81
N ILE A 39 -27.28 -4.11 15.89
CA ILE A 39 -26.20 -3.67 15.00
C ILE A 39 -26.71 -2.56 14.06
N GLN A 40 -27.94 -2.69 13.55
CA GLN A 40 -28.57 -1.66 12.74
C GLN A 40 -28.63 -0.31 13.48
N LYS A 41 -29.00 -0.32 14.77
CA LYS A 41 -29.02 0.89 15.60
C LYS A 41 -27.64 1.52 15.80
N VAL A 42 -26.58 0.70 15.87
CA VAL A 42 -25.20 1.20 15.95
C VAL A 42 -24.84 1.95 14.66
N ILE A 43 -25.14 1.38 13.49
CA ILE A 43 -24.85 2.00 12.17
C ILE A 43 -25.66 3.27 11.95
N ASP A 44 -26.92 3.26 12.39
CA ASP A 44 -27.81 4.42 12.28
C ASP A 44 -27.47 5.54 13.29
N ASN A 45 -26.39 5.37 14.07
CA ASN A 45 -25.97 6.26 15.15
C ASN A 45 -27.07 6.50 16.21
N GLU A 46 -28.00 5.55 16.35
CA GLU A 46 -29.01 5.53 17.42
C GLU A 46 -28.41 5.08 18.76
N VAL A 47 -27.29 4.34 18.69
CA VAL A 47 -26.47 3.95 19.84
C VAL A 47 -25.12 4.66 19.76
N ARG A 48 -24.71 5.31 20.85
CA ARG A 48 -23.41 5.97 20.97
C ARG A 48 -22.67 5.46 22.19
N PHE A 49 -21.35 5.38 22.05
CA PHE A 49 -20.44 4.87 23.07
C PHE A 49 -19.63 6.02 23.66
N ASP A 50 -19.50 6.02 24.98
CA ASP A 50 -18.63 6.96 25.65
C ASP A 50 -17.15 6.62 25.43
N ARG A 51 -16.27 7.51 25.89
CA ARG A 51 -14.82 7.36 25.78
C ARG A 51 -14.33 6.03 26.37
N ASP A 52 -14.75 5.72 27.59
CA ASP A 52 -14.25 4.55 28.33
C ASP A 52 -14.68 3.24 27.65
N SER A 53 -15.87 3.24 27.06
CA SER A 53 -16.38 2.17 26.21
C SER A 53 -15.52 1.97 24.95
N LEU A 54 -15.19 3.04 24.24
CA LEU A 54 -14.34 2.97 23.04
C LEU A 54 -12.90 2.54 23.37
N SER A 55 -12.32 3.06 24.45
CA SER A 55 -11.02 2.61 24.98
C SER A 55 -11.02 1.11 25.26
N TYR A 56 -12.10 0.61 25.87
CA TYR A 56 -12.25 -0.81 26.13
C TYR A 56 -12.31 -1.64 24.85
N MET A 57 -13.15 -1.26 23.88
CA MET A 57 -13.27 -1.95 22.60
C MET A 57 -11.94 -1.96 21.83
N MET A 58 -11.23 -0.82 21.77
CA MET A 58 -9.90 -0.73 21.17
C MET A 58 -8.89 -1.67 21.83
N SER A 59 -8.92 -1.76 23.17
CA SER A 59 -8.05 -2.65 23.93
C SER A 59 -8.32 -4.13 23.60
N ILE A 60 -9.59 -4.55 23.61
CA ILE A 60 -9.97 -5.94 23.28
C ILE A 60 -9.61 -6.28 21.83
N ASN A 61 -9.93 -5.40 20.89
CA ASN A 61 -9.58 -5.59 19.48
C ASN A 61 -8.05 -5.71 19.30
N SER A 62 -7.27 -4.84 19.95
CA SER A 62 -5.80 -4.92 19.90
C SER A 62 -5.27 -6.22 20.49
N GLN A 63 -5.84 -6.69 21.60
CA GLN A 63 -5.45 -7.95 22.23
C GLN A 63 -5.68 -9.17 21.33
N ARG A 64 -6.70 -9.13 20.46
CA ARG A 64 -6.97 -10.18 19.47
C ARG A 64 -5.90 -10.25 18.36
N ARG A 65 -5.04 -9.24 18.21
CA ARG A 65 -4.12 -9.06 17.06
C ARG A 65 -2.66 -8.76 17.45
N VAL A 66 -2.27 -8.99 18.71
CA VAL A 66 -0.92 -8.69 19.17
C VAL A 66 0.12 -9.41 18.31
N ASP A 67 1.05 -8.64 17.73
CA ASP A 67 2.12 -9.11 16.84
C ASP A 67 1.63 -9.85 15.57
N VAL A 68 0.42 -9.54 15.09
CA VAL A 68 -0.16 -10.12 13.88
C VAL A 68 -0.06 -9.11 12.72
N ASP A 69 0.92 -9.31 11.84
CA ASP A 69 1.04 -8.53 10.59
C ASP A 69 0.26 -9.14 9.43
N ILE A 70 0.02 -10.44 9.47
CA ILE A 70 -0.73 -11.19 8.45
C ILE A 70 -1.93 -11.85 9.13
N VAL A 71 -3.14 -11.51 8.68
CA VAL A 71 -4.38 -12.18 9.09
C VAL A 71 -4.80 -13.18 8.03
N ASN A 72 -5.18 -14.40 8.42
CA ASN A 72 -5.74 -15.38 7.50
C ASN A 72 -7.27 -15.29 7.53
N ILE A 73 -7.89 -15.29 6.35
CA ILE A 73 -9.35 -15.36 6.21
C ILE A 73 -9.72 -16.82 6.05
N GLU A 74 -10.51 -17.32 7.00
CA GLU A 74 -10.97 -18.71 7.07
C GLU A 74 -11.91 -19.08 5.90
N GLU A 75 -11.90 -20.36 5.53
CA GLU A 75 -12.68 -20.94 4.41
C GLU A 75 -14.18 -21.08 4.69
N ASP A 76 -14.65 -20.73 5.90
CA ASP A 76 -16.05 -20.87 6.32
C ASP A 76 -16.99 -19.80 5.72
N THR A 77 -16.42 -18.81 5.04
CA THR A 77 -17.15 -17.70 4.43
C THR A 77 -17.63 -18.03 3.03
N LYS A 78 -18.84 -17.60 2.71
CA LYS A 78 -19.40 -17.73 1.36
C LYS A 78 -19.15 -16.49 0.52
N GLU A 79 -19.28 -15.33 1.14
CA GLU A 79 -19.11 -14.04 0.47
C GLU A 79 -18.14 -13.15 1.27
N LEU A 80 -17.09 -12.71 0.60
CA LEU A 80 -16.15 -11.73 1.13
C LEU A 80 -16.30 -10.41 0.36
N PHE A 81 -16.70 -9.36 1.07
CA PHE A 81 -16.72 -8.02 0.50
C PHE A 81 -15.42 -7.30 0.85
N VAL A 82 -14.78 -6.70 -0.14
CA VAL A 82 -13.51 -5.99 0.01
C VAL A 82 -13.72 -4.51 -0.23
N ILE A 83 -13.36 -3.72 0.78
CA ILE A 83 -13.61 -2.29 0.87
C ILE A 83 -12.27 -1.56 0.89
N GLY A 84 -12.08 -0.65 -0.07
CA GLY A 84 -10.91 0.22 -0.16
C GLY A 84 -11.00 1.43 0.77
N ASP A 85 -10.37 2.52 0.36
CA ASP A 85 -10.27 3.76 1.13
C ASP A 85 -11.66 4.34 1.46
N ILE A 86 -11.82 4.81 2.70
CA ILE A 86 -13.04 5.47 3.19
C ILE A 86 -12.79 6.95 3.47
N HIS A 87 -11.62 7.32 3.98
CA HIS A 87 -11.19 8.70 4.21
C HIS A 87 -12.22 9.56 4.95
N ALA A 88 -12.68 9.08 6.11
CA ALA A 88 -13.65 9.76 6.96
C ALA A 88 -14.98 10.11 6.23
N ASP A 89 -15.34 9.32 5.23
CA ASP A 89 -16.64 9.35 4.56
C ASP A 89 -17.64 8.40 5.24
N ALA A 90 -18.47 8.97 6.11
CA ALA A 90 -19.51 8.22 6.82
C ALA A 90 -20.71 7.82 5.94
N VAL A 91 -20.99 8.55 4.84
CA VAL A 91 -22.14 8.23 3.98
C VAL A 91 -21.82 7.05 3.10
N SER A 92 -20.64 7.03 2.48
CA SER A 92 -20.11 5.89 1.72
C SER A 92 -20.08 4.64 2.61
N LEU A 93 -19.49 4.72 3.81
CA LEU A 93 -19.46 3.60 4.74
C LEU A 93 -20.87 3.08 5.07
N LYS A 94 -21.81 3.95 5.44
CA LYS A 94 -23.19 3.53 5.73
C LYS A 94 -23.85 2.83 4.53
N GLN A 95 -23.58 3.31 3.32
CA GLN A 95 -24.19 2.79 2.10
C GLN A 95 -23.61 1.45 1.69
N ILE A 96 -22.30 1.26 1.84
CA ILE A 96 -21.64 -0.05 1.72
C ILE A 96 -22.31 -1.05 2.67
N LEU A 97 -22.46 -0.68 3.94
CA LEU A 97 -23.02 -1.52 4.98
C LEU A 97 -24.49 -1.90 4.71
N LEU A 98 -25.28 -0.99 4.15
CA LEU A 98 -26.66 -1.25 3.73
C LEU A 98 -26.74 -2.14 2.49
N LYS A 99 -26.01 -1.79 1.42
CA LYS A 99 -26.09 -2.46 0.11
C LYS A 99 -25.52 -3.88 0.10
N THR A 100 -24.57 -4.17 0.98
CA THR A 100 -24.06 -5.55 1.17
C THR A 100 -25.05 -6.44 1.93
N ASN A 101 -26.12 -5.87 2.49
CA ASN A 101 -27.04 -6.52 3.43
C ASN A 101 -26.29 -7.36 4.47
N PHE A 102 -25.20 -6.80 5.01
CA PHE A 102 -24.22 -7.58 5.77
C PHE A 102 -24.81 -8.11 7.09
N TYR A 103 -25.70 -7.36 7.74
CA TYR A 103 -26.18 -7.67 9.08
C TYR A 103 -27.33 -8.67 9.14
N GLU A 104 -28.11 -8.79 8.07
CA GLU A 104 -29.17 -9.81 8.00
C GLU A 104 -28.60 -11.21 7.74
N GLU A 105 -27.40 -11.29 7.16
CA GLU A 105 -26.77 -12.52 6.71
C GLU A 105 -25.30 -12.65 7.17
N CYS A 106 -24.97 -12.07 8.33
CA CYS A 106 -23.60 -11.97 8.82
C CYS A 106 -22.91 -13.34 8.92
N THR A 107 -23.64 -14.42 9.23
CA THR A 107 -23.09 -15.78 9.32
C THR A 107 -22.41 -16.29 8.06
N ASN A 108 -22.71 -15.73 6.88
CA ASN A 108 -22.14 -16.17 5.60
C ASN A 108 -21.22 -15.13 4.96
N LYS A 109 -21.05 -13.96 5.61
CA LYS A 109 -20.39 -12.79 5.04
C LYS A 109 -19.23 -12.34 5.90
N LYS A 110 -18.13 -11.94 5.25
CA LYS A 110 -17.05 -11.17 5.88
C LYS A 110 -16.87 -9.85 5.13
N LEU A 111 -16.53 -8.79 5.87
CA LEU A 111 -16.07 -7.52 5.32
C LEU A 111 -14.58 -7.39 5.58
N LEU A 112 -13.81 -7.19 4.52
CA LEU A 112 -12.38 -6.90 4.56
C LEU A 112 -12.14 -5.45 4.17
N PHE A 113 -11.72 -4.65 5.13
CA PHE A 113 -11.34 -3.26 4.95
C PHE A 113 -9.83 -3.16 4.70
N LEU A 114 -9.42 -2.46 3.65
CA LEU A 114 -8.03 -2.44 3.19
C LEU A 114 -7.17 -1.33 3.79
N GLY A 115 -7.76 -0.28 4.37
CA GLY A 115 -7.03 0.82 5.00
C GLY A 115 -7.65 2.20 4.73
N ASP A 116 -7.00 3.24 5.26
CA ASP A 116 -7.33 4.66 5.04
C ASP A 116 -8.77 5.02 5.43
N TYR A 117 -9.08 4.81 6.71
CA TYR A 117 -10.37 5.10 7.33
C TYR A 117 -10.49 6.54 7.77
N VAL A 118 -9.37 7.13 8.17
CA VAL A 118 -9.30 8.49 8.67
C VAL A 118 -8.81 9.47 7.61
N ASP A 119 -8.73 10.74 8.01
CA ASP A 119 -8.23 11.86 7.21
C ASP A 119 -9.07 12.22 5.99
N ARG A 120 -8.77 13.39 5.41
CA ARG A 120 -9.37 13.94 4.17
C ARG A 120 -10.88 14.25 4.21
N GLY A 121 -11.69 13.51 4.93
CA GLY A 121 -13.13 13.75 5.15
C GLY A 121 -13.44 14.45 6.47
N LYS A 122 -14.71 14.78 6.67
CA LYS A 122 -15.18 15.55 7.85
C LYS A 122 -15.64 14.65 9.00
N ASN A 123 -15.97 13.38 8.77
CA ASN A 123 -16.59 12.49 9.76
C ASN A 123 -15.60 11.54 10.45
N ARG A 124 -14.42 12.06 10.80
CA ARG A 124 -13.26 11.28 11.24
C ARG A 124 -13.59 10.32 12.40
N LEU A 125 -14.19 10.85 13.47
CA LEU A 125 -14.55 10.05 14.65
C LEU A 125 -15.70 9.07 14.38
N ASN A 126 -16.74 9.49 13.64
CA ASN A 126 -17.88 8.62 13.36
C ASN A 126 -17.47 7.38 12.56
N VAL A 127 -16.64 7.55 11.52
CA VAL A 127 -16.15 6.43 10.71
C VAL A 127 -15.32 5.47 11.55
N ILE A 128 -14.26 5.96 12.21
CA ILE A 128 -13.36 5.05 12.90
C ILE A 128 -14.00 4.41 14.13
N ASN A 129 -14.84 5.14 14.88
CA ASN A 129 -15.52 4.58 16.05
C ASN A 129 -16.55 3.53 15.65
N LEU A 130 -17.24 3.71 14.51
CA LEU A 130 -18.13 2.68 13.97
C LEU A 130 -17.34 1.42 13.61
N LEU A 131 -16.21 1.55 12.91
CA LEU A 131 -15.37 0.40 12.54
C LEU A 131 -14.83 -0.35 13.76
N ILE A 132 -14.30 0.37 14.77
CA ILE A 132 -13.86 -0.21 16.05
C ILE A 132 -15.01 -0.98 16.72
N THR A 133 -16.20 -0.39 16.73
CA THR A 133 -17.38 -1.00 17.35
C THR A 133 -17.81 -2.25 16.59
N LEU A 134 -17.88 -2.19 15.25
CA LEU A 134 -18.28 -3.33 14.42
C LEU A 134 -17.28 -4.48 14.55
N GLU A 135 -15.98 -4.20 14.55
CA GLU A 135 -14.94 -5.21 14.80
C GLU A 135 -15.06 -5.82 16.21
N PHE A 136 -15.37 -5.01 17.21
CA PHE A 136 -15.58 -5.51 18.56
C PHE A 136 -16.77 -6.46 18.63
N LEU A 137 -17.90 -6.07 18.03
CA LEU A 137 -19.17 -6.81 18.03
C LEU A 137 -19.15 -8.04 17.12
N LEU A 138 -18.41 -8.01 16.01
CA LEU A 138 -18.40 -9.04 14.98
C LEU A 138 -16.97 -9.44 14.60
N PRO A 139 -16.14 -9.92 15.55
CA PRO A 139 -14.72 -10.16 15.33
C PRO A 139 -14.44 -11.23 14.26
N GLU A 140 -15.35 -12.18 14.08
CA GLU A 140 -15.22 -13.21 13.05
C GLU A 140 -15.62 -12.70 11.66
N ASN A 141 -16.35 -11.59 11.57
CA ASN A 141 -16.92 -11.12 10.30
C ASN A 141 -16.26 -9.85 9.77
N ILE A 142 -15.57 -9.09 10.61
CA ILE A 142 -14.96 -7.81 10.25
C ILE A 142 -13.44 -7.93 10.35
N VAL A 143 -12.77 -7.80 9.21
CA VAL A 143 -11.31 -7.77 9.10
C VAL A 143 -10.89 -6.37 8.68
N ILE A 144 -10.01 -5.73 9.47
CA ILE A 144 -9.56 -4.36 9.25
C ILE A 144 -8.04 -4.36 9.06
N LEU A 145 -7.58 -3.98 7.88
CA LEU A 145 -6.16 -3.80 7.59
C LEU A 145 -5.70 -2.36 7.87
N LYS A 146 -4.39 -2.18 7.97
CA LYS A 146 -3.74 -0.88 8.16
C LYS A 146 -3.58 -0.16 6.83
N GLY A 147 -4.02 1.10 6.74
CA GLY A 147 -3.65 2.01 5.66
C GLY A 147 -2.43 2.88 6.01
N ASN A 148 -1.97 3.69 5.06
CA ASN A 148 -0.87 4.63 5.32
C ASN A 148 -1.31 5.80 6.22
N HIS A 149 -2.61 6.05 6.35
CA HIS A 149 -3.17 7.05 7.24
C HIS A 149 -3.33 6.58 8.70
N GLU A 150 -3.42 5.28 8.96
CA GLU A 150 -3.47 4.66 10.29
C GLU A 150 -2.08 4.44 10.89
N LEU A 151 -1.20 5.43 10.73
CA LEU A 151 0.14 5.44 11.30
C LEU A 151 0.28 6.59 12.30
N SER A 152 1.00 6.33 13.38
CA SER A 152 1.33 7.33 14.40
C SER A 152 2.85 7.47 14.53
N LEU A 153 3.32 8.72 14.62
CA LEU A 153 4.72 9.05 14.91
C LEU A 153 4.78 9.98 16.12
N ARG A 154 5.76 9.80 17.00
CA ARG A 154 6.04 10.77 18.07
C ARG A 154 7.08 11.78 17.60
N ASP A 155 6.83 13.05 17.91
CA ASP A 155 7.86 14.08 17.78
C ASP A 155 8.84 14.08 18.98
N GLU A 156 9.81 14.99 18.95
CA GLU A 156 10.82 15.17 20.00
C GLU A 156 10.24 15.47 21.39
N ASN A 157 8.99 15.95 21.46
CA ASN A 157 8.28 16.25 22.70
C ASN A 157 7.33 15.11 23.12
N GLY A 158 7.35 13.98 22.40
CA GLY A 158 6.50 12.82 22.66
C GLY A 158 5.08 12.94 22.11
N VAL A 159 4.76 14.01 21.38
CA VAL A 159 3.41 14.26 20.85
C VAL A 159 3.16 13.39 19.61
N LEU A 160 2.05 12.66 19.61
CA LEU A 160 1.62 11.83 18.49
C LEU A 160 1.22 12.69 17.28
N LYS A 161 1.66 12.33 16.09
CA LYS A 161 1.38 13.01 14.82
C LYS A 161 1.16 11.97 13.72
N SER A 162 0.37 12.32 12.72
CA SER A 162 0.29 11.53 11.49
C SER A 162 1.61 11.68 10.71
N PRO A 163 2.19 10.61 10.15
CA PRO A 163 3.40 10.70 9.32
C PRO A 163 3.17 11.41 7.98
N MET A 164 1.91 11.59 7.59
CA MET A 164 1.54 12.26 6.36
C MET A 164 1.94 13.75 6.39
N LYS A 165 2.55 14.22 5.30
CA LYS A 165 2.80 15.65 5.06
C LYS A 165 1.80 16.14 4.01
N GLY A 166 1.03 17.19 4.29
CA GLY A 166 0.13 17.82 3.33
C GLY A 166 -0.13 19.29 3.62
N SER A 167 -0.91 19.93 2.75
CA SER A 167 -1.15 21.38 2.76
C SER A 167 -2.05 21.88 3.90
N ASP A 168 -2.85 21.00 4.51
CA ASP A 168 -3.72 21.32 5.65
C ASP A 168 -3.47 20.36 6.82
N ASN A 169 -2.85 20.88 7.89
CA ASN A 169 -2.45 20.08 9.04
C ASN A 169 -3.63 19.55 9.86
N LEU A 170 -4.79 20.23 9.88
CA LEU A 170 -5.98 19.78 10.63
C LEU A 170 -6.77 18.67 9.93
N SER A 171 -6.46 18.42 8.66
CA SER A 171 -7.05 17.31 7.92
C SER A 171 -6.59 15.93 8.41
N TYR A 172 -5.52 15.88 9.22
CA TYR A 172 -4.90 14.67 9.74
C TYR A 172 -5.35 14.30 11.16
N PHE A 173 -5.56 13.01 11.41
CA PHE A 173 -6.31 12.48 12.53
C PHE A 173 -5.65 12.76 13.87
N PHE A 174 -4.36 12.45 14.02
CA PHE A 174 -3.65 12.73 15.27
C PHE A 174 -3.49 14.24 15.50
N THR A 175 -3.33 15.05 14.45
CA THR A 175 -3.35 16.51 14.60
C THR A 175 -4.73 17.00 15.07
N PHE A 176 -5.81 16.42 14.54
CA PHE A 176 -7.18 16.71 14.97
C PHE A 176 -7.42 16.30 16.43
N LEU A 177 -7.00 15.09 16.84
CA LEU A 177 -7.11 14.64 18.23
C LEU A 177 -6.33 15.54 19.19
N ASN A 178 -5.10 15.93 18.83
CA ASN A 178 -4.31 16.88 19.61
C ASN A 178 -4.98 18.24 19.71
N PHE A 179 -5.62 18.72 18.65
CA PHE A 179 -6.40 19.96 18.71
C PHE A 179 -7.53 19.84 19.74
N LEU A 180 -8.27 18.72 19.76
CA LEU A 180 -9.34 18.49 20.74
C LEU A 180 -8.78 18.42 22.17
N SER A 181 -7.65 17.74 22.36
CA SER A 181 -6.99 17.59 23.66
C SER A 181 -6.50 18.91 24.25
N ASN A 182 -6.10 19.86 23.40
CA ASN A 182 -5.65 21.18 23.81
C ASN A 182 -6.79 22.23 23.86
N ASN A 183 -8.01 21.86 23.47
CA ASN A 183 -9.15 22.78 23.45
C ASN A 183 -9.90 22.73 24.78
N GLU A 184 -10.13 23.89 25.41
CA GLU A 184 -10.82 23.98 26.71
C GLU A 184 -12.20 23.31 26.74
N ASP A 185 -12.93 23.30 25.63
CA ASP A 185 -14.27 22.69 25.54
C ASP A 185 -14.23 21.16 25.41
N TYR A 186 -13.09 20.59 24.98
CA TYR A 186 -12.99 19.16 24.61
C TYR A 186 -11.89 18.39 25.36
N LYS A 187 -10.97 19.06 26.04
CA LYS A 187 -9.80 18.43 26.69
C LYS A 187 -10.16 17.34 27.71
N GLU A 188 -11.30 17.47 28.40
CA GLU A 188 -11.78 16.44 29.35
C GLU A 188 -12.30 15.18 28.64
N LEU A 189 -12.84 15.35 27.42
CA LEU A 189 -13.33 14.26 26.58
C LEU A 189 -12.20 13.56 25.82
N PHE A 190 -11.13 14.28 25.49
CA PHE A 190 -9.95 13.78 24.75
C PHE A 190 -8.66 13.95 25.56
N PRO A 191 -8.53 13.30 26.72
CA PRO A 191 -7.27 13.29 27.45
C PRO A 191 -6.20 12.51 26.67
N SER A 192 -4.93 12.76 26.95
CA SER A 192 -3.81 12.15 26.23
C SER A 192 -3.89 10.63 26.17
N GLU A 193 -4.32 9.99 27.26
CA GLU A 193 -4.49 8.53 27.36
C GLU A 193 -5.47 7.99 26.30
N PHE A 194 -6.53 8.74 25.99
CA PHE A 194 -7.48 8.30 24.96
C PHE A 194 -6.90 8.40 23.54
N ILE A 195 -6.00 9.36 23.31
CA ILE A 195 -5.29 9.48 22.03
C ILE A 195 -4.29 8.32 21.88
N GLU A 196 -3.65 7.93 22.98
CA GLU A 196 -2.78 6.75 23.03
C GLU A 196 -3.55 5.47 22.69
N ASP A 197 -4.79 5.32 23.17
CA ASP A 197 -5.61 4.16 22.82
C ASP A 197 -5.82 4.03 21.29
N TYR A 198 -6.07 5.14 20.57
CA TYR A 198 -6.14 5.12 19.10
C TYR A 198 -4.80 4.75 18.46
N ALA A 199 -3.68 5.29 18.97
CA ALA A 199 -2.36 4.97 18.45
C ALA A 199 -2.03 3.49 18.65
N THR A 200 -2.32 2.93 19.81
CA THR A 200 -2.17 1.50 20.10
C THR A 200 -3.08 0.67 19.19
N TYR A 201 -4.35 1.05 19.02
CA TYR A 201 -5.27 0.36 18.13
C TYR A 201 -4.74 0.32 16.68
N PHE A 202 -4.35 1.47 16.13
CA PHE A 202 -3.77 1.55 14.79
C PHE A 202 -2.47 0.77 14.66
N ASN A 203 -1.56 0.86 15.62
CA ASN A 203 -0.29 0.13 15.57
C ASN A 203 -0.50 -1.39 15.52
N ASN A 204 -1.57 -1.91 16.13
CA ASN A 204 -1.96 -3.33 16.10
C ASN A 204 -2.89 -3.73 14.95
N LEU A 205 -3.14 -2.87 13.96
CA LEU A 205 -3.81 -3.29 12.73
C LEU A 205 -2.87 -4.14 11.86
N PRO A 206 -3.33 -5.28 11.31
CA PRO A 206 -2.57 -6.13 10.42
C PRO A 206 -2.30 -5.41 9.10
N THR A 207 -1.22 -5.78 8.43
CA THR A 207 -0.80 -5.14 7.18
C THR A 207 -1.34 -5.88 5.95
N VAL A 208 -1.53 -7.20 6.07
CA VAL A 208 -1.94 -8.08 4.97
C VAL A 208 -3.04 -9.02 5.44
N ALA A 209 -4.02 -9.27 4.58
CA ALA A 209 -4.90 -10.43 4.68
C ALA A 209 -4.54 -11.48 3.63
N MET A 210 -4.54 -12.75 4.03
CA MET A 210 -4.38 -13.90 3.16
C MET A 210 -5.65 -14.72 3.15
N LEU A 211 -6.23 -14.92 1.97
CA LEU A 211 -7.31 -15.87 1.74
C LEU A 211 -6.75 -17.04 0.96
N SER A 212 -6.85 -18.24 1.52
CA SER A 212 -6.63 -19.50 0.79
C SER A 212 -7.98 -20.21 0.75
N PHE A 213 -8.48 -20.49 -0.44
CA PHE A 213 -9.76 -21.17 -0.61
C PHE A 213 -9.63 -22.21 -1.72
N GLU A 214 -9.75 -23.49 -1.37
CA GLU A 214 -9.48 -24.60 -2.28
C GLU A 214 -8.12 -24.48 -2.98
N ASP A 215 -8.11 -24.12 -4.26
CA ASP A 215 -6.91 -23.99 -5.10
C ASP A 215 -6.54 -22.55 -5.46
N ILE A 216 -7.25 -21.54 -4.92
CA ILE A 216 -6.91 -20.12 -5.09
C ILE A 216 -6.28 -19.52 -3.83
N LYS A 217 -5.25 -18.68 -4.03
CA LYS A 217 -4.64 -17.87 -2.98
C LYS A 217 -4.69 -16.40 -3.33
N ILE A 218 -5.42 -15.63 -2.53
CA ILE A 218 -5.62 -14.20 -2.71
C ILE A 218 -4.95 -13.46 -1.56
N MET A 219 -4.14 -12.46 -1.90
CA MET A 219 -3.48 -11.58 -0.94
C MET A 219 -4.11 -10.19 -1.01
N ALA A 220 -4.43 -9.61 0.13
CA ALA A 220 -5.01 -8.28 0.20
C ALA A 220 -4.16 -7.36 1.10
N MET A 221 -4.00 -6.11 0.69
CA MET A 221 -3.18 -5.11 1.38
C MET A 221 -3.66 -3.69 1.05
N HIS A 222 -3.18 -2.67 1.77
CA HIS A 222 -3.53 -1.29 1.41
C HIS A 222 -2.83 -0.82 0.14
N GLY A 223 -1.49 -0.75 0.21
CA GLY A 223 -0.56 -0.25 -0.80
C GLY A 223 -0.28 -1.30 -1.89
N GLY A 224 0.90 -1.90 -1.82
CA GLY A 224 1.35 -2.81 -2.86
C GLY A 224 2.61 -3.55 -2.47
N LEU A 225 3.36 -4.04 -3.46
CA LEU A 225 4.49 -4.92 -3.19
C LEU A 225 5.66 -4.19 -2.51
N PRO A 226 6.45 -4.90 -1.68
CA PRO A 226 7.67 -4.34 -1.13
C PRO A 226 8.68 -4.03 -2.24
N ARG A 227 9.57 -3.07 -1.99
CA ARG A 227 10.57 -2.66 -2.98
C ARG A 227 11.42 -3.84 -3.39
N ALA A 228 11.43 -4.12 -4.70
CA ALA A 228 12.19 -5.20 -5.29
C ALA A 228 13.70 -5.01 -5.10
N ASP A 229 14.42 -6.09 -4.81
CA ASP A 229 15.87 -6.10 -4.94
C ASP A 229 16.25 -6.23 -6.42
N LEU A 230 16.75 -5.15 -6.99
CA LEU A 230 17.14 -5.08 -8.41
C LEU A 230 18.51 -5.72 -8.68
N HIS A 231 19.18 -6.28 -7.66
CA HIS A 231 20.49 -6.91 -7.78
C HIS A 231 20.44 -8.42 -7.98
N VAL A 232 19.27 -9.03 -7.72
CA VAL A 232 19.04 -10.46 -7.86
C VAL A 232 18.16 -10.75 -9.07
N ARG A 233 18.30 -11.95 -9.65
CA ARG A 233 17.57 -12.34 -10.86
C ARG A 233 16.07 -12.49 -10.60
N ASN A 234 15.73 -13.03 -9.44
CA ASN A 234 14.37 -13.09 -8.92
C ASN A 234 14.26 -12.07 -7.79
N TYR A 235 13.52 -10.98 -8.03
CA TYR A 235 13.49 -9.77 -7.18
C TYR A 235 13.27 -10.00 -5.69
N TYR A 236 12.64 -11.12 -5.33
CA TYR A 236 12.26 -11.48 -3.96
C TYR A 236 12.91 -12.78 -3.46
N GLU A 237 13.93 -13.29 -4.16
CA GLU A 237 14.60 -14.57 -3.83
C GLU A 237 15.18 -14.61 -2.42
N ALA A 238 15.56 -13.46 -1.86
CA ALA A 238 16.10 -13.35 -0.51
C ALA A 238 15.06 -13.59 0.61
N TYR A 239 13.77 -13.69 0.28
CA TYR A 239 12.68 -13.80 1.24
C TYR A 239 11.96 -15.15 1.08
N GLU A 240 12.04 -15.99 2.10
CA GLU A 240 11.44 -17.34 2.07
C GLU A 240 9.92 -17.29 2.24
N THR A 241 9.42 -16.37 3.07
CA THR A 241 8.00 -16.21 3.40
C THR A 241 7.60 -14.74 3.40
N ILE A 242 6.29 -14.46 3.30
CA ILE A 242 5.77 -13.10 3.40
C ILE A 242 6.09 -12.48 4.78
N ASP A 243 6.07 -13.26 5.85
CA ASP A 243 6.46 -12.84 7.21
C ASP A 243 7.86 -12.21 7.27
N SER A 244 8.75 -12.61 6.36
CA SER A 244 10.11 -12.09 6.29
C SER A 244 10.16 -10.58 6.03
N PHE A 245 9.12 -9.98 5.44
CA PHE A 245 9.08 -8.53 5.20
C PHE A 245 8.66 -7.69 6.41
N PHE A 246 8.08 -8.31 7.44
CA PHE A 246 7.52 -7.62 8.60
C PHE A 246 8.49 -7.51 9.77
N GLN A 247 9.68 -8.10 9.65
CA GLN A 247 10.75 -7.97 10.65
C GLN A 247 11.26 -6.51 10.70
N GLU A 248 11.38 -5.95 11.90
CA GLU A 248 11.70 -4.53 12.10
C GLU A 248 13.05 -4.08 11.51
N ASP A 249 14.02 -4.99 11.42
CA ASP A 249 15.36 -4.74 10.87
C ASP A 249 15.40 -4.74 9.34
N LYS A 250 14.30 -5.14 8.66
CA LYS A 250 14.25 -5.23 7.21
C LYS A 250 13.86 -3.90 6.59
N GLN A 251 14.84 -3.32 5.89
CA GLN A 251 14.69 -2.05 5.20
C GLN A 251 15.00 -2.21 3.70
N ASP A 252 14.38 -1.36 2.89
CA ASP A 252 14.70 -1.21 1.49
C ASP A 252 15.99 -0.39 1.28
N ILE A 253 16.38 -0.23 0.01
CA ILE A 253 17.60 0.49 -0.39
C ILE A 253 17.64 1.98 0.02
N ILE A 254 16.52 2.57 0.45
CA ILE A 254 16.45 3.95 0.92
C ILE A 254 16.28 4.04 2.45
N GLY A 255 16.37 2.91 3.17
CA GLY A 255 16.26 2.84 4.63
C GLY A 255 14.82 2.86 5.15
N MET A 256 13.82 2.63 4.29
CA MET A 256 12.41 2.52 4.70
C MET A 256 12.12 1.06 5.05
N SER A 257 11.37 0.80 6.13
CA SER A 257 10.99 -0.58 6.46
C SER A 257 10.17 -1.22 5.33
N LEU A 258 10.42 -2.50 5.04
CA LEU A 258 9.69 -3.22 3.98
C LEU A 258 8.20 -3.34 4.31
N LYS A 259 7.86 -3.49 5.60
CA LYS A 259 6.49 -3.36 6.10
C LYS A 259 5.79 -2.09 5.61
N ASN A 260 6.47 -0.94 5.66
CA ASN A 260 5.86 0.31 5.19
C ASN A 260 5.67 0.32 3.67
N ASN A 261 6.48 -0.40 2.88
CA ASN A 261 6.23 -0.46 1.43
C ASN A 261 4.85 -1.07 1.12
N PHE A 262 4.34 -2.00 1.93
CA PHE A 262 2.98 -2.55 1.79
C PHE A 262 1.87 -1.51 1.94
N LEU A 263 2.16 -0.36 2.55
CA LEU A 263 1.19 0.71 2.77
C LEU A 263 1.24 1.79 1.68
N TRP A 264 2.33 1.86 0.89
CA TRP A 264 2.64 3.02 0.06
C TRP A 264 2.97 2.71 -1.40
N SER A 265 3.30 1.45 -1.70
CA SER A 265 3.70 1.08 -3.05
C SER A 265 2.49 0.98 -3.97
N ASP A 266 2.73 1.17 -5.26
CA ASP A 266 1.68 1.25 -6.25
C ASP A 266 2.03 0.44 -7.51
N PRO A 267 1.05 -0.21 -8.14
CA PRO A 267 1.26 -0.83 -9.44
C PRO A 267 1.53 0.20 -10.53
N TYR A 268 2.22 -0.23 -11.56
CA TYR A 268 2.58 0.60 -12.69
C TYR A 268 2.50 -0.19 -14.02
N ASP A 269 1.61 0.26 -14.90
CA ASP A 269 1.27 -0.37 -16.18
C ASP A 269 1.40 0.59 -17.39
N GLY A 270 1.94 1.81 -17.17
CA GLY A 270 2.08 2.86 -18.19
C GLY A 270 3.47 2.96 -18.85
N VAL A 271 3.66 4.02 -19.65
CA VAL A 271 4.96 4.49 -20.16
C VAL A 271 5.53 5.53 -19.20
N ASP A 272 6.82 5.47 -18.87
CA ASP A 272 7.38 6.24 -17.75
C ASP A 272 7.11 7.74 -17.89
N GLU A 273 6.18 8.27 -17.07
CA GLU A 273 5.77 9.67 -17.14
C GLU A 273 6.54 10.56 -16.16
N GLY A 274 7.56 10.06 -15.45
CA GLY A 274 8.50 10.88 -14.68
C GLY A 274 7.94 11.56 -13.42
N PHE A 275 6.69 12.00 -13.42
CA PHE A 275 6.02 12.69 -12.30
C PHE A 275 5.60 11.73 -11.17
N ARG A 276 5.40 10.44 -11.49
CA ARG A 276 5.01 9.39 -10.55
C ARG A 276 6.17 8.90 -9.65
N HIS A 277 7.42 9.30 -9.94
CA HIS A 277 8.64 8.97 -9.17
C HIS A 277 8.95 9.95 -8.02
N SER A 278 8.05 10.87 -7.73
CA SER A 278 8.34 12.09 -6.97
C SER A 278 8.45 11.92 -5.45
N SER A 279 8.14 10.76 -4.87
CA SER A 279 8.28 10.55 -3.42
C SER A 279 9.15 9.35 -3.10
N MET A 280 10.07 9.52 -2.13
CA MET A 280 10.93 8.44 -1.65
C MET A 280 10.10 7.27 -1.09
N HIS A 281 8.92 7.56 -0.52
CA HIS A 281 8.08 6.56 0.15
C HIS A 281 7.25 5.69 -0.80
N ARG A 282 6.88 6.19 -1.99
CA ARG A 282 6.05 5.45 -2.95
C ARG A 282 6.94 4.72 -3.94
N PHE A 283 6.96 3.40 -3.87
CA PHE A 283 7.61 2.55 -4.86
C PHE A 283 6.60 2.14 -5.94
N LYS A 284 6.95 2.33 -7.20
CA LYS A 284 6.16 1.85 -8.35
C LYS A 284 6.69 0.49 -8.77
N PHE A 285 5.84 -0.53 -8.79
CA PHE A 285 6.20 -1.88 -9.26
C PHE A 285 5.50 -2.24 -10.58
N ASP A 286 6.25 -2.87 -11.48
CA ASP A 286 5.79 -3.29 -12.80
C ASP A 286 5.27 -4.74 -12.82
N LYS A 287 4.81 -5.17 -14.00
CA LYS A 287 4.31 -6.54 -14.23
C LYS A 287 5.35 -7.61 -13.86
N LYS A 288 6.65 -7.36 -14.06
CA LYS A 288 7.71 -8.36 -13.82
C LYS A 288 7.93 -8.57 -12.33
N GLN A 289 7.99 -7.48 -11.57
CA GLN A 289 8.09 -7.51 -10.12
C GLN A 289 6.85 -8.17 -9.53
N PHE A 290 5.67 -7.84 -10.07
CA PHE A 290 4.43 -8.51 -9.68
C PHE A 290 4.45 -10.03 -9.89
N ILE A 291 4.82 -10.51 -11.08
CA ILE A 291 4.88 -11.95 -11.38
C ILE A 291 5.92 -12.65 -10.50
N SER A 292 7.10 -12.05 -10.34
CA SER A 292 8.17 -12.57 -9.47
C SER A 292 7.71 -12.74 -8.02
N PHE A 293 7.04 -11.72 -7.47
CA PHE A 293 6.47 -11.78 -6.12
C PHE A 293 5.42 -12.89 -6.01
N CYS A 294 4.45 -12.89 -6.91
CA CYS A 294 3.36 -13.87 -6.90
C CYS A 294 3.87 -15.31 -7.01
N ARG A 295 4.88 -15.54 -7.85
CA ARG A 295 5.53 -16.85 -7.98
C ARG A 295 6.31 -17.24 -6.73
N GLN A 296 7.03 -16.30 -6.10
CA GLN A 296 7.81 -16.55 -4.89
C GLN A 296 6.93 -16.97 -3.71
N PHE A 297 5.77 -16.33 -3.55
CA PHE A 297 4.91 -16.51 -2.37
C PHE A 297 3.61 -17.28 -2.65
N ASP A 298 3.50 -17.86 -3.86
CA ASP A 298 2.37 -18.63 -4.34
C ASP A 298 1.03 -17.87 -4.29
N VAL A 299 1.01 -16.65 -4.80
CA VAL A 299 -0.19 -15.79 -4.82
C VAL A 299 -0.82 -15.79 -6.22
N ASP A 300 -2.12 -16.07 -6.31
CA ASP A 300 -2.86 -16.03 -7.56
C ASP A 300 -3.31 -14.61 -7.91
N MET A 301 -3.83 -13.87 -6.92
CA MET A 301 -4.40 -12.54 -7.09
C MET A 301 -4.03 -11.61 -5.93
N VAL A 302 -3.85 -10.32 -6.23
CA VAL A 302 -3.65 -9.26 -5.23
C VAL A 302 -4.82 -8.28 -5.25
N LEU A 303 -5.40 -7.99 -4.09
CA LEU A 303 -6.41 -6.94 -3.90
C LEU A 303 -5.78 -5.79 -3.12
N ARG A 304 -5.98 -4.55 -3.58
CA ARG A 304 -5.40 -3.37 -2.95
C ARG A 304 -6.28 -2.11 -3.03
N ALA A 305 -5.86 -1.02 -2.37
CA ALA A 305 -6.62 0.23 -2.29
C ALA A 305 -5.80 1.50 -2.67
N HIS A 306 -5.68 2.54 -1.83
CA HIS A 306 -4.79 3.73 -1.87
C HIS A 306 -4.87 4.71 -3.06
N GLU A 307 -5.04 4.21 -4.29
CA GLU A 307 -5.06 5.03 -5.50
C GLU A 307 -6.49 5.20 -5.99
N ALA A 308 -7.02 6.40 -5.82
CA ALA A 308 -8.30 6.79 -6.40
C ALA A 308 -8.33 6.54 -7.92
N GLN A 309 -9.39 5.87 -8.37
CA GLN A 309 -9.70 5.61 -9.77
C GLN A 309 -11.03 6.27 -10.09
N ASP A 310 -11.22 6.80 -11.30
CA ASP A 310 -12.46 7.50 -11.66
C ASP A 310 -13.70 6.61 -11.48
N ASP A 311 -13.59 5.32 -11.84
CA ASP A 311 -14.65 4.31 -11.69
C ASP A 311 -14.61 3.59 -10.33
N GLY A 312 -13.74 4.04 -9.41
CA GLY A 312 -13.56 3.44 -8.08
C GLY A 312 -12.85 2.11 -8.06
N TYR A 313 -12.53 1.53 -9.22
CA TYR A 313 -11.69 0.35 -9.31
C TYR A 313 -10.80 0.41 -10.54
N LYS A 314 -9.74 -0.39 -10.54
CA LYS A 314 -8.89 -0.61 -11.72
C LYS A 314 -8.19 -1.97 -11.61
N THR A 315 -8.16 -2.69 -12.73
CA THR A 315 -7.38 -3.91 -12.87
C THR A 315 -5.98 -3.62 -13.43
N TYR A 316 -5.02 -4.45 -13.03
CA TYR A 316 -3.64 -4.44 -13.50
C TYR A 316 -3.18 -5.87 -13.78
N PHE A 317 -2.16 -5.99 -14.62
CA PHE A 317 -1.43 -7.24 -14.86
C PHE A 317 -2.38 -8.40 -15.16
N ASP A 318 -3.17 -8.25 -16.23
CA ASP A 318 -4.14 -9.24 -16.70
C ASP A 318 -5.15 -9.67 -15.61
N ASN A 319 -5.73 -8.69 -14.92
CA ASN A 319 -6.75 -8.86 -13.88
C ASN A 319 -6.29 -9.62 -12.62
N ARG A 320 -4.98 -9.86 -12.47
CA ARG A 320 -4.42 -10.51 -11.28
C ARG A 320 -4.11 -9.54 -10.15
N LEU A 321 -4.17 -8.24 -10.40
CA LEU A 321 -4.16 -7.21 -9.36
C LEU A 321 -5.36 -6.28 -9.54
N VAL A 322 -6.11 -6.04 -8.48
CA VAL A 322 -7.26 -5.13 -8.49
C VAL A 322 -7.10 -4.06 -7.42
N SER A 323 -7.13 -2.80 -7.83
CA SER A 323 -7.28 -1.65 -6.94
C SER A 323 -8.75 -1.31 -6.79
N VAL A 324 -9.20 -1.10 -5.55
CA VAL A 324 -10.57 -0.65 -5.23
C VAL A 324 -10.54 0.57 -4.31
N PHE A 325 -11.48 1.49 -4.51
CA PHE A 325 -11.59 2.76 -3.81
C PHE A 325 -13.06 3.00 -3.48
N SER A 326 -13.38 3.06 -2.19
CA SER A 326 -14.76 2.92 -1.71
C SER A 326 -15.37 4.22 -1.19
N THR A 327 -14.79 5.36 -1.60
CA THR A 327 -15.25 6.70 -1.27
C THR A 327 -15.28 7.58 -2.51
N GLY A 328 -16.25 8.47 -2.62
CA GLY A 328 -16.48 9.20 -3.86
C GLY A 328 -17.62 10.21 -3.75
N GLY A 329 -17.67 11.12 -4.72
CA GLY A 329 -18.67 12.21 -4.76
C GLY A 329 -19.41 12.32 -6.09
N LYS A 330 -19.25 11.34 -7.01
CA LYS A 330 -19.82 11.38 -8.37
C LYS A 330 -21.32 11.68 -8.36
N ASP A 331 -22.04 11.12 -7.39
CA ASP A 331 -23.50 11.19 -7.25
C ASP A 331 -23.98 11.65 -5.85
N ILE A 332 -23.07 12.00 -4.94
CA ILE A 332 -23.35 12.69 -3.66
C ILE A 332 -22.55 13.98 -3.49
N LYS A 333 -23.25 15.07 -3.14
CA LYS A 333 -22.64 16.38 -2.82
C LYS A 333 -22.49 16.61 -1.31
N GLY A 334 -21.36 17.23 -0.93
CA GLY A 334 -21.19 17.87 0.39
C GLY A 334 -20.65 16.98 1.52
N ASN A 335 -20.46 15.70 1.26
CA ASN A 335 -19.99 14.73 2.24
C ASN A 335 -18.44 14.64 2.32
N LEU A 336 -17.78 14.75 1.17
CA LEU A 336 -16.34 14.98 1.10
C LEU A 336 -16.00 16.45 1.35
N ASN A 337 -14.74 16.73 1.70
CA ASN A 337 -14.24 18.09 1.70
C ASN A 337 -14.35 18.71 0.30
N GLU A 338 -14.67 20.01 0.21
CA GLU A 338 -14.87 20.71 -1.08
C GLU A 338 -13.64 20.66 -2.00
N ASN A 339 -12.45 20.48 -1.40
CA ASN A 339 -11.18 20.33 -2.10
C ASN A 339 -10.70 18.87 -2.20
N SER A 340 -11.57 17.88 -1.92
CA SER A 340 -11.20 16.48 -2.06
C SER A 340 -10.95 16.15 -3.53
N HIS A 341 -9.78 15.58 -3.82
CA HIS A 341 -9.41 15.09 -5.14
C HIS A 341 -10.29 13.93 -5.62
N TYR A 342 -11.17 13.40 -4.76
CA TYR A 342 -11.98 12.21 -5.04
C TYR A 342 -13.47 12.54 -5.26
N SER A 343 -13.81 13.82 -5.39
CA SER A 343 -15.20 14.27 -5.61
C SER A 343 -15.82 13.77 -6.92
N THR A 344 -15.02 13.30 -7.88
CA THR A 344 -15.50 12.73 -9.15
C THR A 344 -15.46 11.21 -9.19
N VAL A 345 -14.90 10.56 -8.16
CA VAL A 345 -14.77 9.09 -8.10
C VAL A 345 -16.14 8.48 -7.89
N ALA A 346 -16.45 7.44 -8.67
CA ALA A 346 -17.51 6.48 -8.41
C ALA A 346 -17.07 5.52 -7.30
N PRO A 347 -17.64 5.52 -6.09
CA PRO A 347 -17.20 4.58 -5.06
C PRO A 347 -17.52 3.15 -5.47
N ASN A 348 -16.57 2.23 -5.27
CA ASN A 348 -16.70 0.83 -5.65
C ASN A 348 -16.30 -0.10 -4.49
N ILE A 349 -16.82 -1.33 -4.48
CA ILE A 349 -16.39 -2.42 -3.60
C ILE A 349 -16.22 -3.69 -4.42
N LEU A 350 -15.39 -4.63 -3.95
CA LEU A 350 -15.32 -5.96 -4.56
C LEU A 350 -16.15 -6.96 -3.77
N LYS A 351 -16.74 -7.91 -4.48
CA LYS A 351 -17.41 -9.07 -3.90
C LYS A 351 -16.75 -10.34 -4.43
N LEU A 352 -16.23 -11.15 -3.52
CA LEU A 352 -15.74 -12.48 -3.80
C LEU A 352 -16.81 -13.47 -3.38
N ASN A 353 -17.48 -14.08 -4.36
CA ASN A 353 -18.39 -15.19 -4.11
C ASN A 353 -17.59 -16.49 -4.19
N LEU A 354 -17.32 -17.08 -3.03
CA LEU A 354 -16.47 -18.27 -2.90
C LEU A 354 -17.20 -19.54 -3.34
N GLU A 355 -18.53 -19.59 -3.25
CA GLU A 355 -19.34 -20.73 -3.69
C GLU A 355 -19.33 -20.91 -5.22
N ILE A 356 -19.45 -19.80 -5.96
CA ILE A 356 -19.42 -19.82 -7.43
C ILE A 356 -18.07 -19.41 -8.01
N LYS A 357 -17.09 -19.09 -7.15
CA LYS A 357 -15.69 -18.81 -7.47
C LYS A 357 -15.50 -17.62 -8.43
N ILE A 358 -16.10 -16.49 -8.07
CA ILE A 358 -16.10 -15.26 -8.87
C ILE A 358 -15.69 -14.07 -8.02
N VAL A 359 -14.95 -13.13 -8.63
CA VAL A 359 -14.67 -11.79 -8.13
C VAL A 359 -15.42 -10.77 -8.97
N GLU A 360 -16.21 -9.90 -8.34
CA GLU A 360 -17.00 -8.86 -9.00
C GLU A 360 -16.68 -7.48 -8.43
N SER A 361 -16.62 -6.45 -9.27
CA SER A 361 -16.63 -5.05 -8.84
C SER A 361 -18.04 -4.48 -8.88
N TYR A 362 -18.41 -3.70 -7.87
CA TYR A 362 -19.74 -3.13 -7.71
C TYR A 362 -19.67 -1.62 -7.47
N GLU A 363 -20.20 -0.82 -8.39
CA GLU A 363 -20.40 0.63 -8.19
C GLU A 363 -21.51 0.84 -7.15
N ILE A 364 -21.22 1.75 -6.22
CA ILE A 364 -22.14 2.16 -5.16
C ILE A 364 -22.85 3.43 -5.62
N LEU A 365 -24.07 3.24 -6.11
CA LEU A 365 -24.96 4.34 -6.44
C LEU A 365 -25.83 4.71 -5.24
N PHE A 366 -25.69 5.93 -4.77
CA PHE A 366 -26.34 6.38 -3.53
C PHE A 366 -27.84 6.66 -3.67
N ASN A 367 -28.27 6.90 -4.90
CA ASN A 367 -29.67 7.21 -5.23
C ASN A 367 -30.45 5.99 -5.74
N GLU A 368 -29.79 4.84 -5.85
CA GLU A 368 -30.39 3.59 -6.32
C GLU A 368 -30.38 2.54 -5.21
N GLU A 369 -31.33 1.61 -5.24
CA GLU A 369 -31.39 0.52 -4.24
C GLU A 369 -30.27 -0.49 -4.49
N ASP A 370 -30.11 -0.92 -5.74
CA ASP A 370 -29.16 -1.95 -6.13
C ASP A 370 -27.72 -1.43 -6.30
N MET A 371 -26.76 -2.35 -6.33
CA MET A 371 -25.39 -2.11 -6.79
C MET A 371 -25.29 -2.51 -8.26
N ILE A 372 -24.45 -1.81 -9.02
CA ILE A 372 -24.19 -2.16 -10.42
C ILE A 372 -22.90 -2.94 -10.51
N CYS A 373 -22.96 -4.17 -11.03
CA CYS A 373 -21.75 -4.94 -11.33
C CYS A 373 -21.09 -4.37 -12.59
N GLU A 374 -19.84 -3.91 -12.45
CA GLU A 374 -19.07 -3.30 -13.54
C GLU A 374 -18.18 -4.33 -14.25
N GLU A 375 -17.51 -5.19 -13.49
CA GLU A 375 -16.64 -6.24 -14.02
C GLU A 375 -16.71 -7.52 -13.17
N SER A 376 -16.46 -8.66 -13.80
CA SER A 376 -16.52 -9.98 -13.17
C SER A 376 -15.41 -10.89 -13.71
N PHE A 377 -14.76 -11.62 -12.82
CA PHE A 377 -13.65 -12.53 -13.11
C PHE A 377 -13.88 -13.87 -12.43
N THR A 378 -13.73 -14.98 -13.15
CA THR A 378 -13.77 -16.30 -12.53
C THR A 378 -12.40 -16.66 -11.93
N PHE A 379 -12.38 -17.52 -10.91
CA PHE A 379 -11.12 -18.06 -10.39
C PHE A 379 -10.36 -18.82 -11.46
N GLU A 380 -11.05 -19.51 -12.37
CA GLU A 380 -10.44 -20.20 -13.50
C GLU A 380 -9.69 -19.23 -14.43
N ASP A 381 -10.28 -18.07 -14.74
CA ASP A 381 -9.63 -17.03 -15.54
C ASP A 381 -8.37 -16.51 -14.85
N ILE A 382 -8.43 -16.26 -13.54
CA ILE A 382 -7.28 -15.79 -12.75
C ILE A 382 -6.13 -16.81 -12.80
N LYS A 383 -6.43 -18.11 -12.62
CA LYS A 383 -5.43 -19.19 -12.72
C LYS A 383 -4.86 -19.31 -14.13
N LEU A 384 -5.68 -19.17 -15.16
CA LEU A 384 -5.23 -19.18 -16.55
C LEU A 384 -4.27 -18.02 -16.84
N GLN A 385 -4.58 -16.81 -16.34
CA GLN A 385 -3.67 -15.66 -16.47
C GLN A 385 -2.37 -15.87 -15.70
N ARG A 386 -2.42 -16.51 -14.53
CA ARG A 386 -1.21 -16.87 -13.78
C ARG A 386 -0.28 -17.75 -14.61
N VAL A 387 -0.80 -18.81 -15.21
CA VAL A 387 -0.01 -19.73 -16.06
C VAL A 387 0.62 -18.99 -17.24
N LYS A 388 -0.18 -18.19 -17.97
CA LYS A 388 0.33 -17.39 -19.10
C LYS A 388 1.46 -16.45 -18.69
N GLN A 389 1.29 -15.76 -17.56
CA GLN A 389 2.29 -14.84 -17.04
C GLN A 389 3.56 -15.56 -16.56
N GLU A 390 3.44 -16.75 -15.97
CA GLU A 390 4.60 -17.55 -15.58
C GLU A 390 5.39 -18.04 -16.81
N GLU A 391 4.70 -18.43 -17.89
CA GLU A 391 5.33 -18.76 -19.17
C GLU A 391 6.04 -17.54 -19.78
N GLU A 392 5.36 -16.39 -19.85
CA GLU A 392 5.95 -15.11 -20.30
C GLU A 392 7.18 -14.72 -19.46
N TYR A 393 7.11 -14.90 -18.13
CA TYR A 393 8.21 -14.55 -17.23
C TYR A 393 9.41 -15.49 -17.40
N ILE A 394 9.18 -16.79 -17.61
CA ILE A 394 10.25 -17.76 -17.92
C ILE A 394 10.91 -17.41 -19.25
N GLU A 395 10.13 -17.07 -20.28
CA GLU A 395 10.70 -16.60 -21.56
C GLU A 395 11.46 -15.29 -21.40
N TYR A 396 10.97 -14.39 -20.52
CA TYR A 396 11.58 -13.10 -20.23
C TYR A 396 12.85 -13.18 -19.39
N ILE A 397 13.10 -14.26 -18.62
CA ILE A 397 14.10 -14.41 -17.54
C ILE A 397 15.60 -14.22 -17.89
N PRO A 398 15.93 -13.43 -18.91
CA PRO A 398 16.14 -13.77 -20.30
C PRO A 398 17.10 -14.97 -20.50
N LYS A 399 17.46 -15.15 -21.76
CA LYS A 399 18.80 -15.55 -22.24
C LYS A 399 20.02 -14.93 -21.49
N ILE A 400 19.85 -14.26 -20.33
CA ILE A 400 20.91 -13.95 -19.35
C ILE A 400 21.61 -15.23 -18.92
N GLU A 401 20.88 -16.32 -18.76
CA GLU A 401 21.55 -17.61 -18.61
C GLU A 401 22.41 -17.91 -19.83
N ASN A 402 22.05 -17.63 -21.08
CA ASN A 402 23.00 -17.78 -22.20
C ASN A 402 24.14 -16.72 -22.23
N LEU A 403 23.99 -15.58 -21.54
CA LEU A 403 25.06 -14.58 -21.33
C LEU A 403 26.02 -14.95 -20.19
N ILE A 404 25.55 -15.67 -19.16
CA ILE A 404 26.34 -16.09 -17.98
C ILE A 404 26.78 -17.56 -18.08
N SER A 405 26.00 -18.40 -18.77
CA SER A 405 26.14 -19.87 -18.90
C SER A 405 26.78 -20.34 -20.22
N SER A 406 27.63 -19.50 -20.82
CA SER A 406 28.76 -20.01 -21.60
C SER A 406 30.09 -20.10 -20.80
N PRO A 407 30.15 -20.53 -19.51
CA PRO A 407 31.33 -20.35 -18.68
C PRO A 407 32.18 -21.62 -18.64
N LYS A 408 32.31 -22.36 -19.75
CA LYS A 408 33.25 -23.50 -19.82
C LYS A 408 34.02 -23.66 -21.14
N LYS A 409 33.69 -22.91 -22.19
CA LYS A 409 34.46 -22.98 -23.47
C LYS A 409 34.95 -21.64 -24.03
N LEU A 410 34.43 -20.51 -23.53
CA LEU A 410 34.80 -19.16 -24.02
C LEU A 410 35.69 -18.37 -23.04
N LEU A 411 36.00 -18.90 -21.85
CA LEU A 411 36.62 -18.16 -20.74
C LEU A 411 38.10 -17.76 -20.90
N ASN A 412 38.77 -18.05 -22.00
CA ASN A 412 40.21 -17.81 -22.09
C ASN A 412 40.61 -16.45 -22.65
N ASP A 413 39.73 -15.68 -23.32
CA ASP A 413 40.16 -14.50 -24.09
C ASP A 413 39.33 -13.20 -23.90
N PHE A 414 38.39 -13.12 -22.95
CA PHE A 414 37.54 -11.93 -22.75
C PHE A 414 37.98 -11.10 -21.53
N LYS A 415 37.84 -9.78 -21.62
CA LYS A 415 37.99 -8.87 -20.47
C LYS A 415 36.62 -8.56 -19.89
N LEU A 416 36.52 -8.47 -18.57
CA LEU A 416 35.30 -8.06 -17.87
C LEU A 416 35.43 -6.59 -17.46
N LEU A 417 34.40 -5.79 -17.75
CA LEU A 417 34.30 -4.43 -17.25
C LEU A 417 33.36 -4.39 -16.05
N LYS A 418 33.86 -3.84 -14.94
CA LYS A 418 33.07 -3.58 -13.73
C LYS A 418 32.64 -2.12 -13.74
N ILE A 419 31.34 -1.89 -13.61
CA ILE A 419 30.76 -0.55 -13.59
C ILE A 419 29.96 -0.41 -12.32
N THR A 420 30.24 0.66 -11.58
CA THR A 420 29.46 1.04 -10.40
C THR A 420 28.20 1.77 -10.84
N ASP A 421 27.06 1.36 -10.31
CA ASP A 421 25.80 2.06 -10.51
C ASP A 421 25.90 3.46 -9.88
N ILE A 422 25.71 4.48 -10.72
CA ILE A 422 25.86 5.89 -10.32
C ILE A 422 24.72 6.31 -9.39
N PHE A 423 23.55 5.67 -9.50
CA PHE A 423 22.36 5.94 -8.68
C PHE A 423 22.34 5.11 -7.40
N ASN A 424 23.01 3.95 -7.41
CA ASN A 424 23.23 3.13 -6.23
C ASN A 424 24.70 2.74 -6.06
N LYS A 425 25.46 3.60 -5.37
CA LYS A 425 26.93 3.48 -5.17
C LYS A 425 27.41 2.17 -4.52
N TYR A 426 26.51 1.35 -4.00
CA TYR A 426 26.83 0.05 -3.41
C TYR A 426 26.66 -1.13 -4.40
N THR A 427 26.22 -0.85 -5.62
CA THR A 427 25.93 -1.85 -6.64
C THR A 427 26.98 -1.86 -7.73
N VAL A 428 27.54 -3.03 -8.00
CA VAL A 428 28.50 -3.25 -9.09
C VAL A 428 27.89 -4.16 -10.13
N LYS A 429 27.87 -3.73 -11.39
CA LYS A 429 27.39 -4.50 -12.53
C LYS A 429 28.56 -4.84 -13.45
N THR A 430 28.53 -6.03 -14.04
CA THR A 430 29.65 -6.56 -14.82
C THR A 430 29.24 -6.82 -16.26
N ILE A 431 30.02 -6.34 -17.21
CA ILE A 431 29.79 -6.51 -18.65
C ILE A 431 30.95 -7.32 -19.27
N PRO A 432 30.67 -8.45 -19.95
CA PRO A 432 31.69 -9.18 -20.70
C PRO A 432 32.03 -8.46 -22.01
N ILE A 433 33.32 -8.33 -22.31
CA ILE A 433 33.81 -7.61 -23.48
C ILE A 433 34.79 -8.46 -24.29
N LEU A 434 34.55 -8.52 -25.61
CA LEU A 434 35.52 -8.96 -26.61
C LEU A 434 36.67 -7.96 -26.74
N GLN A 435 37.90 -8.43 -26.89
CA GLN A 435 39.03 -7.52 -27.12
C GLN A 435 38.79 -6.65 -28.36
N ASN A 436 38.94 -5.33 -28.20
CA ASN A 436 38.88 -4.30 -29.24
C ASN A 436 37.47 -3.98 -29.80
N GLU A 437 36.41 -4.17 -29.03
CA GLU A 437 35.04 -3.78 -29.43
C GLU A 437 34.53 -2.58 -28.63
N THR A 438 33.87 -1.63 -29.30
CA THR A 438 33.11 -0.58 -28.63
C THR A 438 31.71 -1.09 -28.32
N ILE A 439 31.33 -1.09 -27.04
CA ILE A 439 29.96 -1.42 -26.62
C ILE A 439 29.11 -0.15 -26.68
N LYS A 440 28.01 -0.21 -27.42
CA LYS A 440 26.97 0.82 -27.46
C LYS A 440 25.71 0.23 -26.83
N LEU A 441 25.25 0.83 -25.74
CA LEU A 441 24.02 0.43 -25.07
C LEU A 441 22.87 1.33 -25.51
N THR A 442 21.74 0.72 -25.88
CA THR A 442 20.49 1.42 -26.16
C THR A 442 19.89 1.97 -24.85
N TYR A 443 18.98 2.93 -24.96
CA TYR A 443 18.26 3.49 -23.80
C TYR A 443 17.59 2.39 -22.95
N LYS A 444 16.94 1.43 -23.59
CA LYS A 444 16.33 0.29 -22.90
C LYS A 444 17.39 -0.53 -22.14
N GLU A 445 18.52 -0.83 -22.77
CA GLU A 445 19.62 -1.54 -22.12
C GLU A 445 20.25 -0.72 -20.99
N LEU A 446 20.31 0.61 -21.10
CA LEU A 446 20.80 1.48 -20.02
C LEU A 446 19.84 1.55 -18.84
N ASN A 447 18.53 1.56 -19.08
CA ASN A 447 17.55 1.46 -18.03
C ASN A 447 17.60 0.07 -17.37
N ASP A 448 17.58 -1.00 -18.16
CA ASP A 448 17.63 -2.38 -17.69
C ASP A 448 18.95 -2.67 -16.93
N PHE A 449 20.09 -2.14 -17.40
CA PHE A 449 21.40 -2.35 -16.78
C PHE A 449 21.81 -1.31 -15.76
N PHE A 450 21.31 -0.08 -15.72
CA PHE A 450 21.79 0.93 -14.75
C PHE A 450 20.67 1.71 -14.07
N GLY A 451 19.41 1.40 -14.36
CA GLY A 451 18.27 2.21 -13.89
C GLY A 451 18.31 3.64 -14.42
N ILE A 452 19.01 3.88 -15.54
CA ILE A 452 19.18 5.21 -16.11
C ILE A 452 18.02 5.51 -17.05
N ASP A 453 17.12 6.38 -16.58
CA ASP A 453 15.90 6.75 -17.31
C ASP A 453 16.07 7.99 -18.21
N ILE A 454 17.31 8.40 -18.48
CA ILE A 454 17.61 9.50 -19.40
C ILE A 454 18.17 8.97 -20.72
N ASN A 455 17.70 9.54 -21.85
CA ASN A 455 18.25 9.34 -23.19
C ASN A 455 19.74 9.74 -23.24
N THR A 456 20.59 8.84 -22.78
CA THR A 456 22.05 8.92 -22.73
C THR A 456 22.59 7.81 -23.61
N GLU A 457 23.64 8.08 -24.36
CA GLU A 457 24.32 7.06 -25.15
C GLU A 457 25.69 6.85 -24.52
N ILE A 458 25.89 5.68 -23.91
CA ILE A 458 27.16 5.33 -23.26
C ILE A 458 27.98 4.53 -24.28
N LEU A 459 29.09 5.11 -24.74
CA LEU A 459 30.10 4.40 -25.53
C LEU A 459 31.24 3.96 -24.63
N ILE A 460 31.64 2.70 -24.71
CA ILE A 460 32.74 2.18 -23.90
C ILE A 460 33.94 1.90 -24.81
N ASP A 461 35.02 2.68 -24.66
CA ASP A 461 36.29 2.44 -25.36
C ASP A 461 37.17 1.48 -24.54
N THR A 462 37.33 0.27 -25.05
CA THR A 462 38.00 -0.84 -24.38
C THR A 462 39.52 -0.79 -24.45
N GLU A 463 40.09 0.00 -25.35
CA GLU A 463 41.56 0.20 -25.39
C GLU A 463 41.99 1.19 -24.30
N LYS A 464 41.10 2.11 -23.93
CA LYS A 464 41.40 3.22 -23.01
C LYS A 464 40.71 3.13 -21.65
N ASN A 465 39.74 2.23 -21.49
CA ASN A 465 38.95 2.05 -20.26
C ASN A 465 38.11 3.29 -19.92
N ILE A 466 37.62 3.99 -20.95
CA ILE A 466 36.91 5.25 -20.81
C ILE A 466 35.50 5.08 -21.35
N ILE A 467 34.53 5.52 -20.55
CA ILE A 467 33.18 5.78 -21.02
C ILE A 467 33.19 7.13 -21.73
N ILE A 468 32.88 7.13 -23.03
CA ILE A 468 32.81 8.31 -23.86
C ILE A 468 31.33 8.70 -24.02
N ASN A 469 31.08 9.98 -23.77
CA ASN A 469 29.94 10.79 -24.20
C ASN A 469 28.75 10.96 -23.22
N PHE A 470 28.79 12.06 -22.46
CA PHE A 470 27.62 12.66 -21.79
C PHE A 470 27.15 13.96 -22.47
N SER A 471 27.46 14.15 -23.76
CA SER A 471 27.24 15.45 -24.41
C SER A 471 25.78 15.92 -24.27
N ASP A 472 25.65 17.17 -23.82
CA ASP A 472 24.41 17.94 -23.69
C ASP A 472 23.34 17.43 -22.72
N LYS A 473 23.69 16.57 -21.75
CA LYS A 473 22.76 16.12 -20.69
C LYS A 473 23.18 16.62 -19.31
N THR A 474 22.19 16.99 -18.50
CA THR A 474 22.39 17.41 -17.10
C THR A 474 22.24 16.17 -16.22
N LEU A 475 23.30 15.82 -15.47
CA LEU A 475 23.28 14.73 -14.50
C LEU A 475 23.17 15.33 -13.09
N PHE A 476 22.26 14.78 -12.29
CA PHE A 476 22.13 15.11 -10.88
C PHE A 476 23.05 14.18 -10.09
N VAL A 477 24.05 14.72 -9.40
CA VAL A 477 25.05 13.92 -8.68
C VAL A 477 25.06 14.36 -7.22
N ASP A 478 24.68 13.44 -6.33
CA ASP A 478 24.52 13.72 -4.90
C ASP A 478 25.86 13.61 -4.11
N ARG A 479 26.83 12.82 -4.60
CA ARG A 479 28.24 12.83 -4.14
C ARG A 479 29.18 12.07 -5.08
N PHE A 480 30.44 12.51 -5.15
CA PHE A 480 31.51 11.85 -5.91
C PHE A 480 32.75 11.70 -5.01
N GLU A 481 33.31 10.49 -4.91
CA GLU A 481 34.58 10.23 -4.22
C GLU A 481 35.56 9.58 -5.21
N LEU A 482 36.74 10.17 -5.37
CA LEU A 482 37.84 9.59 -6.15
C LEU A 482 38.66 8.65 -5.27
N SER A 483 39.02 7.49 -5.81
CA SER A 483 39.93 6.54 -5.18
C SER A 483 41.37 7.07 -5.18
N LYS A 484 41.65 7.98 -4.24
CA LYS A 484 42.91 8.19 -3.50
C LYS A 484 42.88 9.57 -2.83
N GLY A 485 42.24 9.64 -1.67
CA GLY A 485 42.60 10.56 -0.59
C GLY A 485 42.43 12.07 -0.79
N GLU A 486 41.99 12.57 -1.93
CA GLU A 486 41.68 13.98 -2.12
C GLU A 486 40.20 14.19 -2.40
N SER A 487 39.52 14.88 -1.48
CA SER A 487 38.19 15.41 -1.71
C SER A 487 38.30 16.75 -2.44
N LEU A 488 37.66 16.87 -3.61
CA LEU A 488 37.24 18.19 -4.09
C LEU A 488 35.90 18.55 -3.43
N PRO A 489 35.70 19.81 -3.00
CA PRO A 489 34.48 20.21 -2.33
C PRO A 489 33.39 20.45 -3.37
N PHE A 490 32.71 19.41 -3.81
CA PHE A 490 31.50 19.56 -4.61
C PHE A 490 30.28 19.41 -3.71
N SER A 491 29.50 20.49 -3.57
CA SER A 491 28.20 20.51 -2.89
C SER A 491 27.07 20.18 -3.87
N THR A 492 26.03 19.48 -3.42
CA THR A 492 24.82 19.14 -4.19
C THR A 492 24.34 20.24 -5.16
N GLY A 493 24.14 19.89 -6.44
CA GLY A 493 23.71 20.83 -7.48
C GLY A 493 23.64 20.27 -8.90
N ASN A 494 23.09 21.05 -9.83
CA ASN A 494 23.02 20.73 -11.27
C ASN A 494 24.38 20.99 -11.94
N TYR A 495 25.02 19.94 -12.46
CA TYR A 495 26.30 20.07 -13.16
C TYR A 495 26.12 19.90 -14.67
N LYS A 496 26.55 20.93 -15.42
CA LYS A 496 26.77 20.81 -16.86
C LYS A 496 28.21 20.37 -17.08
N PHE A 497 28.40 19.13 -17.54
CA PHE A 497 29.71 18.67 -17.99
C PHE A 497 30.03 19.32 -19.33
N GLN A 498 31.24 19.87 -19.47
CA GLN A 498 31.71 20.37 -20.76
C GLN A 498 31.92 19.19 -21.73
N SER A 499 31.67 19.43 -23.01
CA SER A 499 31.97 18.49 -24.09
C SER A 499 33.40 17.95 -23.95
N GLY A 500 33.53 16.63 -23.77
CA GLY A 500 34.82 15.94 -23.65
C GLY A 500 35.27 15.57 -22.22
N ALA A 501 34.40 15.70 -21.21
CA ALA A 501 34.69 15.17 -19.88
C ALA A 501 34.73 13.62 -19.88
N ASN A 502 35.82 13.03 -19.35
CA ASN A 502 36.01 11.59 -19.25
C ASN A 502 35.85 11.14 -17.79
N LEU A 503 35.03 10.12 -17.55
CA LEU A 503 35.03 9.36 -16.30
C LEU A 503 35.97 8.15 -16.48
N ILE A 504 36.96 8.03 -15.59
CA ILE A 504 37.98 6.98 -15.65
C ILE A 504 37.60 5.89 -14.65
N PHE A 505 37.43 4.65 -15.15
CA PHE A 505 37.23 3.47 -14.30
C PHE A 505 38.42 2.51 -14.45
N GLU A 506 38.77 1.84 -13.37
CA GLU A 506 39.93 0.95 -13.30
C GLU A 506 39.53 -0.49 -13.68
N LEU A 507 40.15 -1.07 -14.71
CA LEU A 507 40.05 -2.50 -14.99
C LEU A 507 40.97 -3.28 -14.03
N ILE A 508 40.42 -4.31 -13.40
CA ILE A 508 41.17 -5.27 -12.57
C ILE A 508 41.23 -6.61 -13.30
#